data_AF-A0A3D8J1D0-F1
#
_entry.id   AF-A0A3D8J1D0-F1
#
_cell.length_a   1.000
_cell.length_b   1.000
_cell.length_c   1.000
_cell.angle_alpha   90.00
_cell.angle_beta   90.00
_cell.angle_gamma   90.00
#
_symmetry.space_group_name_H-M   'P 1'
#
loop_
_entity.id
_entity.type
_entity.pdbx_description
1 polymer ?
#
loop_
_entity_poly.entity_id
_entity_poly.type
_entity_poly.pdbx_seq_one_letter_code
_entity_poly.pdbx_strand_id
1 'polypeptide(L)'
;MMPWIEQNLNLVLSGFIGLASFLILLFTYLKDLEATRRLDKFENAIDNLYEEMYKIQQYIKKVEGEQEERAIEIQNQVESQTKDILTHSLSKTFEHLESIEQKVNDEIRLATDNLSSLDGKIKELEFFSSSATSIDEKKISALLEEGKSPEVIAKELGITRGEIELFLQLSNIAYKGK
;
A
#
# COMPACT_ATOMS: atom_id res chain seq x y z
N MET A 1 -39.72 102.65 58.89
CA MET A 1 -40.12 102.21 57.55
C MET A 1 -39.04 101.37 56.84
N MET A 2 -37.75 101.66 57.06
CA MET A 2 -36.60 100.93 56.48
C MET A 2 -36.50 99.41 56.82
N PRO A 3 -36.78 98.91 58.04
CA PRO A 3 -36.58 97.48 58.36
C PRO A 3 -37.61 96.54 57.72
N TRP A 4 -38.77 97.06 57.31
CA TRP A 4 -39.83 96.25 56.70
C TRP A 4 -39.45 95.85 55.26
N ILE A 5 -38.77 96.74 54.52
CA ILE A 5 -38.34 96.47 53.15
C ILE A 5 -37.21 95.44 53.14
N GLU A 6 -36.24 95.54 54.06
CA GLU A 6 -35.15 94.58 54.16
C GLU A 6 -35.62 93.18 54.56
N GLN A 7 -36.58 93.07 55.48
CA GLN A 7 -37.17 91.77 55.83
C GLN A 7 -37.87 91.11 54.63
N ASN A 8 -38.65 91.86 53.86
CA ASN A 8 -39.32 91.32 52.67
C ASN A 8 -38.32 90.92 51.58
N LEU A 9 -37.24 91.71 51.39
CA LEU A 9 -36.19 91.40 50.42
C LEU A 9 -35.43 90.12 50.79
N ASN A 10 -35.07 89.96 52.07
CA ASN A 10 -34.40 88.76 52.57
C ASN A 10 -35.26 87.51 52.44
N LEU A 11 -36.58 87.63 52.63
CA LEU A 11 -37.53 86.53 52.51
C LEU A 11 -37.67 86.08 51.04
N VAL A 12 -37.71 87.02 50.09
CA VAL A 12 -37.69 86.71 48.64
C VAL A 12 -36.37 86.06 48.23
N LEU A 13 -35.23 86.58 48.70
CA LEU A 13 -33.91 86.04 48.35
C LEU A 13 -33.70 84.62 48.91
N SER A 14 -34.17 84.36 50.14
CA SER A 14 -34.19 83.03 50.75
C SER A 14 -35.09 82.06 49.97
N GLY A 15 -36.25 82.51 49.50
CA GLY A 15 -37.13 81.73 48.63
C GLY A 15 -36.45 81.33 47.32
N PHE A 16 -35.75 82.27 46.67
CA PHE A 16 -34.98 81.99 45.46
C PHE A 16 -33.84 81.01 45.68
N ILE A 17 -33.09 81.14 46.78
CA ILE A 17 -32.01 80.20 47.11
C ILE A 17 -32.55 78.80 47.38
N GLY A 18 -33.70 78.70 48.06
CA GLY A 18 -34.38 77.43 48.32
C GLY A 18 -34.86 76.77 47.03
N LEU A 19 -35.47 77.54 46.14
CA LEU A 19 -35.92 77.04 44.83
C LEU A 19 -34.75 76.61 43.94
N ALA A 20 -33.68 77.40 43.88
CA ALA A 20 -32.48 77.06 43.11
C ALA A 20 -31.82 75.78 43.63
N SER A 21 -31.69 75.63 44.96
CA SER A 21 -31.15 74.43 45.58
C SER A 21 -32.02 73.21 45.30
N PHE A 22 -33.35 73.34 45.39
CA PHE A 22 -34.28 72.27 45.06
C PHE A 22 -34.16 71.81 43.60
N LEU A 23 -34.04 72.74 42.65
CA LEU A 23 -33.87 72.42 41.24
C LEU A 23 -32.55 71.68 40.95
N ILE A 24 -31.46 72.07 41.62
CA ILE A 24 -30.16 71.39 41.49
C ILE A 24 -30.23 69.96 42.04
N LEU A 25 -30.87 69.77 43.20
CA LEU A 25 -31.06 68.46 43.79
C LEU A 25 -31.93 67.56 42.89
N LEU A 26 -33.03 68.12 42.35
CA LEU A 26 -33.90 67.39 41.42
C LEU A 26 -33.15 66.97 40.15
N PHE A 27 -32.35 67.88 39.57
CA PHE A 27 -31.56 67.59 38.38
C PHE A 27 -30.52 66.49 38.64
N THR A 28 -29.80 66.57 39.75
CA THR A 28 -28.81 65.56 40.14
C THR A 28 -29.48 64.20 40.35
N TYR A 29 -30.64 64.16 41.03
CA TYR A 29 -31.39 62.92 41.25
C TYR A 29 -31.83 62.26 39.94
N LEU A 30 -32.38 63.05 38.99
CA LEU A 30 -32.78 62.52 37.68
C LEU A 30 -31.59 61.99 36.88
N LYS A 31 -30.45 62.69 36.95
CA LYS A 31 -29.22 62.29 36.27
C LYS A 31 -28.62 61.02 36.86
N ASP A 32 -28.57 60.90 38.18
CA ASP A 32 -28.10 59.68 38.86
C ASP A 32 -28.99 58.49 38.51
N LEU A 33 -30.31 58.68 38.49
CA LEU A 33 -31.26 57.63 38.13
C LEU A 33 -31.08 57.15 36.68
N GLU A 34 -30.74 58.05 35.74
CA GLU A 34 -30.38 57.66 34.39
C GLU A 34 -29.03 56.92 34.32
N ALA A 35 -28.04 57.38 35.08
CA ALA A 35 -26.73 56.73 35.16
C ALA A 35 -26.83 55.30 35.72
N THR A 36 -27.57 55.10 36.81
CA THR A 36 -27.83 53.78 37.39
C THR A 36 -28.53 52.87 36.38
N ARG A 37 -29.57 53.34 35.70
CA ARG A 37 -30.25 52.55 34.66
C ARG A 37 -29.34 52.12 33.51
N ARG A 38 -28.35 52.95 33.16
CA ARG A 38 -27.36 52.59 32.13
C ARG A 38 -26.41 51.53 32.67
N LEU A 39 -25.93 51.67 33.90
CA LEU A 39 -25.08 50.69 34.56
C LEU A 39 -25.77 49.34 34.70
N ASP A 40 -27.04 49.30 35.11
CA ASP A 40 -27.82 48.06 35.22
C ASP A 40 -27.89 47.34 33.85
N LYS A 41 -28.04 48.08 32.75
CA LYS A 41 -28.04 47.49 31.40
C LYS A 41 -26.68 46.91 31.03
N PHE A 42 -25.59 47.57 31.42
CA PHE A 42 -24.25 47.06 31.18
C PHE A 42 -23.95 45.83 32.03
N GLU A 43 -24.36 45.82 33.30
CA GLU A 43 -24.24 44.67 34.19
C GLU A 43 -24.97 43.45 33.60
N ASN A 44 -26.23 43.61 33.21
CA ASN A 44 -26.99 42.55 32.55
C ASN A 44 -26.34 42.08 31.24
N ALA A 45 -25.77 42.99 30.45
CA ALA A 45 -25.07 42.62 29.21
C ALA A 45 -23.78 41.83 29.50
N ILE A 46 -23.03 42.22 30.54
CA ILE A 46 -21.82 41.52 30.98
C ILE A 46 -22.16 40.13 31.49
N ASP A 47 -23.20 39.98 32.30
CA ASP A 47 -23.64 38.68 32.82
C ASP A 47 -24.07 37.74 31.68
N ASN A 48 -24.85 38.24 30.72
CA ASN A 48 -25.22 37.47 29.54
C ASN A 48 -23.98 37.05 28.73
N LEU A 49 -23.00 37.95 28.54
CA LEU A 49 -21.76 37.63 27.86
C LEU A 49 -20.94 36.57 28.62
N TYR A 50 -20.91 36.62 29.95
CA TYR A 50 -20.25 35.59 30.76
C TYR A 50 -20.94 34.23 30.62
N GLU A 51 -22.27 34.20 30.61
CA GLU A 51 -23.03 32.97 30.43
C GLU A 51 -22.79 32.36 29.04
N GLU A 52 -22.81 33.19 27.98
CA GLU A 52 -22.50 32.74 26.63
C GLU A 52 -21.06 32.24 26.50
N MET A 53 -20.09 32.96 27.09
CA MET A 53 -18.69 32.55 27.12
C MET A 53 -18.53 31.18 27.79
N TYR A 54 -19.20 30.96 28.91
CA TYR A 54 -19.18 29.68 29.61
C TYR A 54 -19.74 28.54 28.75
N LYS A 55 -20.88 28.76 28.09
CA LYS A 55 -21.50 27.79 27.17
C LYS A 55 -20.57 27.45 26.00
N ILE A 56 -19.91 28.46 25.41
CA ILE A 56 -18.96 28.26 24.31
C ILE A 56 -17.76 27.42 24.79
N GLN A 57 -17.19 27.74 25.95
CA GLN A 57 -16.07 26.97 26.50
C GLN A 57 -16.47 25.51 26.78
N GLN A 58 -17.67 25.27 27.28
CA GLN A 58 -18.18 23.92 27.51
C GLN A 58 -18.37 23.16 26.19
N TYR A 59 -18.87 23.84 25.15
CA TYR A 59 -19.03 23.25 23.83
C TYR A 59 -17.69 22.88 23.20
N ILE A 60 -16.69 23.76 23.30
CA ILE A 60 -15.32 23.49 22.81
C ILE A 60 -14.76 22.23 23.49
N LYS A 61 -14.80 22.17 24.82
CA LYS A 61 -14.30 20.99 25.56
C LYS A 61 -15.00 19.69 25.14
N LYS A 62 -16.31 19.76 24.88
CA LYS A 62 -17.08 18.60 24.42
C LYS A 62 -16.63 18.16 23.02
N VAL A 63 -16.46 19.10 22.10
CA VAL A 63 -16.00 18.81 20.73
C VAL A 63 -14.57 18.26 20.70
N GLU A 64 -13.68 18.82 21.53
CA GLU A 64 -12.30 18.32 21.67
C GLU A 64 -12.29 16.87 22.19
N GLY A 65 -13.07 16.58 23.24
CA GLY A 65 -13.20 15.22 23.77
C GLY A 65 -13.77 14.22 22.73
N GLU A 66 -14.81 14.62 22.00
CA GLU A 66 -15.39 13.80 20.94
C GLU A 66 -14.42 13.57 19.76
N GLN A 67 -13.59 14.56 19.44
CA GLN A 67 -12.54 14.39 18.41
C GLN A 67 -11.43 13.44 18.87
N GLU A 68 -10.99 13.54 20.12
CA GLU A 68 -9.97 12.65 20.68
C GLU A 68 -10.46 11.20 20.69
N GLU A 69 -11.70 10.97 21.14
CA GLU A 69 -12.32 9.65 21.14
C GLU A 69 -12.42 9.07 19.71
N ARG A 70 -12.90 9.87 18.75
CA ARG A 70 -12.97 9.46 17.34
C ARG A 70 -11.58 9.19 16.75
N ALA A 71 -10.57 9.98 17.10
CA ALA A 71 -9.21 9.77 16.60
C ALA A 71 -8.65 8.45 17.09
N ILE A 72 -8.86 8.11 18.37
CA ILE A 72 -8.46 6.82 18.96
C ILE A 72 -9.23 5.67 18.30
N GLU A 73 -10.53 5.82 18.08
CA GLU A 73 -11.35 4.80 17.41
C GLU A 73 -10.86 4.53 15.98
N ILE A 74 -10.61 5.59 15.20
CA ILE A 74 -10.08 5.48 13.84
C ILE A 74 -8.70 4.81 13.85
N GLN A 75 -7.82 5.20 14.77
CA GLN A 75 -6.49 4.59 14.90
C GLN A 75 -6.59 3.08 15.16
N ASN A 76 -7.42 2.68 16.12
CA ASN A 76 -7.63 1.28 16.46
C ASN A 76 -8.26 0.50 15.29
N GLN A 77 -9.21 1.09 14.59
CA GLN A 77 -9.84 0.48 13.42
C GLN A 77 -8.83 0.27 12.29
N VAL A 78 -8.00 1.27 12.00
CA VAL A 78 -6.95 1.19 10.98
C VAL A 78 -5.91 0.14 11.36
N GLU A 79 -5.49 0.09 12.63
CA GLU A 79 -4.53 -0.91 13.10
C GLU A 79 -5.09 -2.33 12.96
N SER A 80 -6.33 -2.57 13.39
CA SER A 80 -7.00 -3.86 13.25
C SER A 80 -7.14 -4.27 11.79
N GLN A 81 -7.64 -3.39 10.93
CA GLN A 81 -7.82 -3.67 9.50
C GLN A 81 -6.48 -3.94 8.82
N THR A 82 -5.44 -3.18 9.15
CA THR A 82 -4.10 -3.37 8.59
C THR A 82 -3.53 -4.72 9.02
N LYS A 83 -3.69 -5.10 10.29
CA LYS A 83 -3.26 -6.40 10.80
C LYS A 83 -4.00 -7.56 10.12
N ASP A 84 -5.31 -7.43 9.92
CA ASP A 84 -6.12 -8.45 9.25
C ASP A 84 -5.72 -8.61 7.77
N ILE A 85 -5.54 -7.49 7.05
CA ILE A 85 -5.08 -7.48 5.67
C ILE A 85 -3.69 -8.10 5.55
N LEU A 86 -2.75 -7.70 6.42
CA LEU A 86 -1.40 -8.26 6.44
C LEU A 86 -1.43 -9.76 6.71
N THR A 87 -2.16 -10.20 7.73
CA THR A 87 -2.26 -11.62 8.10
C THR A 87 -2.86 -12.45 6.96
N HIS A 88 -3.97 -11.98 6.37
CA HIS A 88 -4.60 -12.66 5.24
C HIS A 88 -3.71 -12.69 4.00
N SER A 89 -3.04 -11.58 3.69
CA SER A 89 -2.10 -11.49 2.56
C SER A 89 -0.89 -12.41 2.75
N LEU A 90 -0.33 -12.47 3.96
CA LEU A 90 0.76 -13.38 4.29
C LEU A 90 0.32 -14.84 4.16
N SER A 91 -0.85 -15.19 4.71
CA SER A 91 -1.42 -16.53 4.62
C SER A 91 -1.59 -16.96 3.17
N LYS A 92 -2.20 -16.10 2.35
CA LYS A 92 -2.38 -16.37 0.92
C LYS A 92 -1.05 -16.50 0.17
N THR A 93 -0.07 -15.69 0.53
CA THR A 93 1.28 -15.79 -0.06
C THR A 93 1.94 -17.13 0.31
N PHE A 94 1.75 -17.59 1.54
CA PHE A 94 2.25 -18.88 2.00
C PHE A 94 1.59 -20.05 1.26
N GLU A 95 0.26 -20.02 1.11
CA GLU A 95 -0.49 -21.01 0.30
C GLU A 95 -0.01 -21.04 -1.16
N HIS A 96 0.23 -19.87 -1.75
CA HIS A 96 0.77 -19.78 -3.11
C HIS A 96 2.19 -20.37 -3.19
N LEU A 97 3.03 -20.15 -2.17
CA LEU A 97 4.38 -20.70 -2.12
C LEU A 97 4.37 -22.22 -1.99
N GLU A 98 3.51 -22.77 -1.13
CA GLU A 98 3.30 -24.21 -0.98
C GLU A 98 2.82 -24.86 -2.30
N SER A 99 1.89 -24.19 -3.00
CA SER A 99 1.46 -24.64 -4.33
C SER A 99 2.59 -24.63 -5.36
N ILE A 100 3.49 -23.63 -5.31
CA ILE A 100 4.66 -23.57 -6.19
C ILE A 100 5.62 -24.71 -5.85
N GLU A 101 5.90 -24.94 -4.56
CA GLU A 101 6.77 -26.04 -4.11
C GLU A 101 6.26 -27.39 -4.62
N GLN A 102 4.95 -27.64 -4.50
CA GLN A 102 4.34 -28.87 -5.00
C GLN A 102 4.50 -29.02 -6.52
N LYS A 103 4.22 -27.95 -7.30
CA LYS A 103 4.39 -27.98 -8.75
C LYS A 103 5.83 -28.21 -9.18
N VAL A 104 6.79 -27.58 -8.49
CA VAL A 104 8.22 -27.79 -8.76
C VAL A 104 8.61 -29.24 -8.49
N ASN A 105 8.14 -29.83 -7.38
CA ASN A 105 8.42 -31.22 -7.06
C ASN A 105 7.82 -32.19 -8.07
N ASP A 106 6.60 -31.92 -8.56
CA ASP A 106 5.97 -32.70 -9.62
C ASP A 106 6.73 -32.59 -10.95
N GLU A 107 7.20 -31.40 -11.32
CA GLU A 107 8.04 -31.21 -12.51
C GLU A 107 9.38 -31.94 -12.39
N ILE A 108 10.03 -31.90 -11.21
CA ILE A 108 11.27 -32.65 -10.96
C ILE A 108 11.02 -34.16 -11.11
N ARG A 109 9.91 -34.68 -10.59
CA ARG A 109 9.53 -36.10 -10.76
C ARG A 109 9.32 -36.43 -12.23
N LEU A 110 8.54 -35.63 -12.96
CA LEU A 110 8.31 -35.84 -14.39
C LEU A 110 9.61 -35.80 -15.19
N ALA A 111 10.51 -34.85 -14.89
CA ALA A 111 11.82 -34.76 -15.53
C ALA A 111 12.68 -35.99 -15.23
N THR A 112 12.66 -36.47 -13.98
CA THR A 112 13.40 -37.68 -13.55
C THR A 112 12.86 -38.93 -14.22
N ASP A 113 11.53 -39.09 -14.29
CA ASP A 113 10.87 -40.22 -14.94
C ASP A 113 11.17 -40.22 -16.45
N ASN A 114 11.10 -39.06 -17.09
CA ASN A 114 11.45 -38.89 -18.49
C ASN A 114 12.93 -39.21 -18.74
N LEU A 115 13.84 -38.71 -17.89
CA LEU A 115 15.27 -39.00 -17.98
C LEU A 115 15.54 -40.51 -17.82
N SER A 116 14.89 -41.15 -16.84
CA SER A 116 15.00 -42.60 -16.60
C SER A 116 14.47 -43.42 -17.78
N SER A 117 13.37 -42.99 -18.39
CA SER A 117 12.84 -43.62 -19.60
C SER A 117 13.77 -43.45 -20.81
N LEU A 118 14.45 -42.30 -20.89
CA LEU A 118 15.42 -42.01 -21.95
C LEU A 118 16.67 -42.85 -21.77
N ASP A 119 17.18 -42.99 -20.54
CA ASP A 119 18.30 -43.85 -20.19
C ASP A 119 18.00 -45.32 -20.55
N GLY A 120 16.80 -45.79 -20.23
CA GLY A 120 16.33 -47.12 -20.64
C GLY A 120 16.35 -47.31 -22.16
N LYS A 121 15.85 -46.33 -22.93
CA LYS A 121 15.89 -46.35 -24.40
C LYS A 121 17.30 -46.27 -24.96
N ILE A 122 18.18 -45.47 -24.37
CA ILE A 122 19.59 -45.37 -24.77
C ILE A 122 20.29 -46.70 -24.54
N LYS A 123 20.08 -47.34 -23.39
CA LYS A 123 20.66 -48.64 -23.06
C LYS A 123 20.16 -49.75 -23.98
N GLU A 124 18.89 -49.70 -24.37
CA GLU A 124 18.31 -50.59 -25.37
C GLU A 124 18.91 -50.35 -26.77
N LEU A 125 19.08 -49.08 -27.17
CA LEU A 125 19.78 -48.72 -28.41
C LEU A 125 21.26 -49.11 -28.40
N GLU A 126 21.95 -49.01 -27.27
CA GLU A 126 23.33 -49.48 -27.10
C GLU A 126 23.40 -51.00 -27.25
N PHE A 127 22.41 -51.73 -26.74
CA PHE A 127 22.29 -53.18 -26.92
C PHE A 127 22.02 -53.56 -28.39
N PHE A 128 21.21 -52.79 -29.11
CA PHE A 128 20.99 -52.98 -30.55
C PHE A 128 22.20 -52.57 -31.40
N SER A 129 22.94 -51.51 -31.03
CA SER A 129 24.19 -51.10 -31.67
C SER A 129 25.30 -52.13 -31.50
N SER A 130 25.34 -52.79 -30.33
CA SER A 130 26.31 -53.86 -30.04
C SER A 130 26.02 -55.17 -30.79
N SER A 131 24.80 -55.37 -31.29
CA SER A 131 24.35 -56.62 -31.92
C SER A 131 24.03 -56.49 -33.40
N ALA A 132 23.85 -55.28 -33.93
CA ALA A 132 23.73 -55.03 -35.35
C ALA A 132 25.11 -54.69 -35.94
N THR A 133 25.78 -55.72 -36.47
CA THR A 133 26.83 -55.60 -37.49
C THR A 133 28.13 -54.96 -37.00
N SER A 134 29.07 -55.79 -36.56
CA SER A 134 30.50 -55.47 -36.60
C SER A 134 30.93 -55.31 -38.06
N ILE A 135 30.53 -54.22 -38.69
CA ILE A 135 31.09 -53.78 -39.97
C ILE A 135 32.54 -53.43 -39.64
N ASP A 136 33.46 -54.26 -40.12
CA ASP A 136 34.89 -54.08 -39.89
C ASP A 136 35.34 -52.95 -40.83
N GLU A 137 35.06 -51.70 -40.44
CA GLU A 137 35.29 -50.47 -41.23
C GLU A 137 36.73 -50.36 -41.73
N LYS A 138 37.69 -50.88 -40.94
CA LYS A 138 39.10 -50.97 -41.30
C LYS A 138 39.34 -51.90 -42.48
N LYS A 139 38.57 -52.99 -42.58
CA LYS A 139 38.66 -53.98 -43.66
C LYS A 139 38.00 -53.47 -44.95
N ILE A 140 36.90 -52.71 -44.83
CA ILE A 140 36.29 -52.01 -45.98
C ILE A 140 37.28 -50.99 -46.57
N SER A 141 37.90 -50.19 -45.71
CA SER A 141 38.86 -49.15 -46.14
C SER A 141 40.08 -49.77 -46.85
N ALA A 142 40.63 -50.87 -46.33
CA ALA A 142 41.76 -51.57 -46.96
C ALA A 142 41.41 -52.15 -48.34
N LEU A 143 40.23 -52.74 -48.51
CA LEU A 143 39.78 -53.31 -49.79
C LEU A 143 39.46 -52.22 -50.84
N LEU A 144 39.07 -51.04 -50.38
CA LEU A 144 38.84 -49.88 -51.24
C LEU A 144 40.15 -49.24 -51.71
N GLU A 145 41.17 -49.14 -50.84
CA GLU A 145 42.53 -48.71 -51.21
C GLU A 145 43.19 -49.68 -52.20
N GLU A 146 42.83 -50.97 -52.14
CA GLU A 146 43.24 -51.99 -53.12
C GLU A 146 42.55 -51.83 -54.50
N GLY A 147 41.61 -50.87 -54.64
CA GLY A 147 40.93 -50.54 -55.89
C GLY A 147 39.77 -51.46 -56.26
N LYS A 148 39.23 -52.25 -55.30
CA LYS A 148 38.11 -53.16 -55.55
C LYS A 148 36.77 -52.41 -55.63
N SER A 149 35.89 -52.88 -56.51
CA SER A 149 34.55 -52.30 -56.68
C SER A 149 33.66 -52.55 -55.45
N PRO A 150 32.76 -51.62 -55.09
CA PRO A 150 31.84 -51.78 -53.95
C PRO A 150 31.01 -53.07 -53.99
N GLU A 151 30.68 -53.57 -55.19
CA GLU A 151 29.95 -54.84 -55.38
C GLU A 151 30.77 -56.06 -54.97
N VAL A 152 32.10 -56.00 -55.13
CA VAL A 152 33.02 -57.08 -54.74
C VAL A 152 33.22 -57.07 -53.24
N ILE A 153 33.38 -55.88 -52.65
CA ILE A 153 33.52 -55.69 -51.20
C ILE A 153 32.26 -56.17 -50.47
N ALA A 154 31.07 -55.87 -51.02
CA ALA A 154 29.77 -56.33 -50.52
C ALA A 154 29.72 -57.86 -50.44
N LYS A 155 30.13 -58.51 -51.52
CA LYS A 155 30.14 -59.97 -51.61
C LYS A 155 31.19 -60.62 -50.70
N GLU A 156 32.34 -59.98 -50.52
CA GLU A 156 33.46 -60.49 -49.73
C GLU A 156 33.23 -60.34 -48.20
N LEU A 157 32.51 -59.29 -47.79
CA LEU A 157 32.18 -59.06 -46.38
C LEU A 157 30.80 -59.58 -45.98
N GLY A 158 30.01 -60.09 -46.94
CA GLY A 158 28.64 -60.56 -46.68
C GLY A 158 27.68 -59.43 -46.31
N ILE A 159 28.01 -58.20 -46.73
CA ILE A 159 27.30 -56.95 -46.41
C ILE A 159 26.58 -56.48 -47.67
N THR A 160 25.45 -55.80 -47.52
CA THR A 160 24.67 -55.29 -48.65
C THR A 160 25.42 -54.12 -49.32
N ARG A 161 25.34 -54.02 -50.65
CA ARG A 161 25.90 -52.87 -51.41
C ARG A 161 25.50 -51.52 -50.81
N GLY A 162 24.25 -51.38 -50.35
CA GLY A 162 23.74 -50.16 -49.74
C GLY A 162 24.46 -49.74 -48.45
N GLU A 163 24.93 -50.71 -47.64
CA GLU A 163 25.66 -50.43 -46.39
C GLU A 163 27.07 -49.91 -46.68
N ILE A 164 27.73 -50.43 -47.74
CA ILE A 164 29.05 -49.93 -48.19
C ILE A 164 28.93 -48.56 -48.84
N GLU A 165 27.88 -48.32 -49.61
CA GLU A 165 27.62 -47.01 -50.22
C GLU A 165 27.30 -45.95 -49.15
N LEU A 166 26.58 -46.33 -48.10
CA LEU A 166 26.29 -45.46 -46.95
C LEU A 166 27.57 -45.19 -46.13
N PHE A 167 28.43 -46.18 -45.91
CA PHE A 167 29.76 -45.98 -45.30
C PHE A 167 30.64 -45.02 -46.12
N LEU A 168 30.66 -45.17 -47.45
CA LEU A 168 31.38 -44.27 -48.36
C LEU A 168 30.82 -42.84 -48.31
N GLN A 169 29.50 -42.68 -48.24
CA GLN A 169 28.88 -41.35 -48.13
C GLN A 169 29.21 -40.70 -46.79
N LEU A 170 29.12 -41.43 -45.68
CA LEU A 170 29.48 -40.92 -44.35
C LEU A 170 30.98 -40.61 -44.22
N SER A 171 31.86 -41.45 -44.78
CA SER A 171 33.30 -41.21 -44.75
C SER A 171 33.75 -40.06 -45.66
N ASN A 172 33.12 -39.89 -46.83
CA ASN A 172 33.36 -38.75 -47.71
C ASN A 172 32.84 -37.44 -47.09
N ILE A 173 31.80 -37.48 -46.26
CA ILE A 173 31.36 -36.33 -45.45
C ILE A 173 32.40 -35.97 -44.38
N ALA A 174 33.17 -36.94 -43.86
CA ALA A 174 34.26 -36.68 -42.92
C ALA A 174 35.53 -36.08 -43.58
N TYR A 175 35.68 -36.13 -44.91
CA TYR A 175 36.85 -35.61 -45.64
C TYR A 175 36.56 -34.35 -46.48
N LYS A 176 35.53 -33.59 -46.12
CA LYS A 176 35.38 -32.17 -46.49
C LYS A 176 35.43 -31.26 -45.25
N GLY A 177 36.42 -31.52 -44.40
CA GLY A 177 37.08 -30.52 -43.58
C GLY A 177 38.52 -30.35 -44.06
N LYS A 178 38.72 -29.59 -45.14
CA LYS A 178 39.99 -28.92 -45.41
C LYS A 178 39.91 -27.52 -44.82
#